data_AF-A0A2V9TZ56-F1
#
_entry.id   AF-A0A2V9TZ56-F1
#
_cell.length_a   1.000
_cell.length_b   1.000
_cell.length_c   1.000
_cell.angle_alpha   90.00
_cell.angle_beta   90.00
_cell.angle_gamma   90.00
#
_symmetry.space_group_name_H-M   'P 1'
#
loop_
_entity.id
_entity.type
_entity.pdbx_description
1 polymer ?
#
loop_
_entity_poly.entity_id
_entity_poly.type
_entity_poly.pdbx_seq_one_letter_code
_entity_poly.pdbx_strand_id
1 'polypeptide(L)'
;MLETPEPQEAPMAALATEGGLPRPAQNRPRRRRTRGGRGRGQKGQARAASQAAAPASASGHAPAALEVPVPAAEAITQPPSPATPRPPKGAVILAIGLPGSGKSSWFKRNNITPLSSDMLRKVLFDDAQEQRFQDLVFSNLRSMLKARLIARRPLNYVDATNLTPHERASWVKLAKDYGYEVQAVYFDVPLEVCLERNRRRQRFVDEDVMRRMASKLKPPTFEEGFSKVTVVRVKKKDDQAAS
;
A
#
# COMPACT_ATOMS: atom_id res chain seq x y z
N MET A 1 7.54 25.69 75.77
CA MET A 1 7.85 25.76 74.33
C MET A 1 6.88 24.76 73.68
N LEU A 2 5.85 25.19 72.94
CA LEU A 2 5.90 25.97 71.68
C LEU A 2 6.67 25.14 70.63
N GLU A 3 6.13 24.78 69.45
CA GLU A 3 4.93 25.25 68.73
C GLU A 3 4.38 24.17 67.77
N THR A 4 3.06 24.17 67.53
CA THR A 4 2.37 23.66 66.31
C THR A 4 2.51 24.72 65.17
N PRO A 5 2.10 24.52 63.88
CA PRO A 5 1.09 23.57 63.38
C PRO A 5 1.29 22.98 61.96
N GLU A 6 0.28 22.22 61.50
CA GLU A 6 -0.01 21.95 60.09
C GLU A 6 -0.38 23.22 59.30
N PRO A 7 -0.14 23.26 57.97
CA PRO A 7 -0.77 24.23 57.07
C PRO A 7 -1.94 23.62 56.25
N GLN A 8 -3.15 23.81 56.78
CA GLN A 8 -4.37 24.28 56.10
C GLN A 8 -4.75 23.76 54.69
N GLU A 9 -5.97 23.20 54.60
CA GLU A 9 -6.78 23.16 53.37
C GLU A 9 -7.42 24.51 53.02
N ALA A 10 -7.88 24.60 51.75
CA ALA A 10 -8.83 25.58 51.18
C ALA A 10 -8.27 26.96 50.74
N PRO A 11 -8.90 27.65 49.75
CA PRO A 11 -10.19 27.34 49.12
C PRO A 11 -10.15 27.15 47.59
N MET A 12 -11.28 26.68 47.03
CA MET A 12 -11.53 26.69 45.59
C MET A 12 -11.60 28.13 45.05
N ALA A 13 -10.87 28.41 43.97
CA ALA A 13 -11.09 29.61 43.17
C ALA A 13 -12.30 29.42 42.24
N ALA A 14 -13.30 30.28 42.38
CA ALA A 14 -14.45 30.31 41.48
C ALA A 14 -14.06 30.89 40.10
N LEU A 15 -14.51 30.25 39.02
CA LEU A 15 -14.45 30.78 37.65
C LEU A 15 -15.84 30.80 37.01
N ALA A 16 -16.59 31.85 37.34
CA ALA A 16 -17.58 32.51 36.49
C ALA A 16 -17.11 33.98 36.43
N THR A 17 -17.16 34.79 35.36
CA THR A 17 -17.90 34.84 34.08
C THR A 17 -17.01 35.48 32.98
N GLU A 18 -17.35 35.60 31.68
CA GLU A 18 -18.55 35.18 30.91
C GLU A 18 -18.17 34.04 29.91
N GLY A 19 -18.30 34.05 28.55
CA GLY A 19 -18.87 34.99 27.56
C GLY A 19 -18.20 34.91 26.18
N GLY A 20 -18.61 33.99 25.31
CA GLY A 20 -17.91 33.83 24.01
C GLY A 20 -18.46 32.77 23.05
N LEU A 21 -19.77 32.76 22.78
CA LEU A 21 -20.35 31.91 21.73
C LEU A 21 -19.88 32.35 20.33
N PRO A 22 -19.21 31.50 19.53
CA PRO A 22 -18.94 31.82 18.13
C PRO A 22 -20.25 31.76 17.32
N ARG A 23 -20.71 32.90 16.82
CA ARG A 23 -21.90 32.98 15.96
C ARG A 23 -21.64 32.30 14.61
N PRO A 24 -22.63 31.58 14.03
CA PRO A 24 -22.46 30.90 12.76
C PRO A 24 -22.42 31.88 11.59
N ALA A 25 -21.46 31.72 10.68
CA ALA A 25 -21.41 32.45 9.42
C ALA A 25 -22.57 32.01 8.52
N GLN A 26 -23.55 32.89 8.33
CA GLN A 26 -24.74 32.60 7.53
C GLN A 26 -24.46 32.68 6.03
N ASN A 27 -25.16 31.81 5.28
CA ASN A 27 -24.97 31.56 3.86
C ASN A 27 -26.08 32.24 3.04
N ARG A 28 -25.73 33.06 2.03
CA ARG A 28 -26.46 33.40 0.74
C ARG A 28 -26.19 34.83 0.24
N PRO A 29 -26.52 35.20 -1.02
CA PRO A 29 -26.71 34.35 -2.22
C PRO A 29 -26.00 34.86 -3.52
N ARG A 30 -26.06 33.98 -4.53
CA ARG A 30 -25.73 34.16 -5.96
C ARG A 30 -25.93 35.55 -6.57
N ARG A 31 -24.99 35.98 -7.42
CA ARG A 31 -25.27 36.85 -8.59
C ARG A 31 -24.98 36.14 -9.92
N ARG A 32 -25.63 36.61 -10.98
CA ARG A 32 -25.94 35.91 -12.24
C ARG A 32 -25.40 36.68 -13.45
N ARG A 33 -24.53 36.05 -14.26
CA ARG A 33 -24.17 36.42 -15.65
C ARG A 33 -23.98 35.10 -16.42
N THR A 34 -24.77 34.74 -17.45
CA THR A 34 -24.79 35.22 -18.86
C THR A 34 -23.43 35.14 -19.54
N ARG A 35 -23.26 34.70 -20.80
CA ARG A 35 -24.14 34.01 -21.79
C ARG A 35 -23.20 33.63 -22.96
N GLY A 36 -23.30 32.41 -23.51
CA GLY A 36 -22.55 31.97 -24.70
C GLY A 36 -21.64 30.76 -24.43
N GLY A 37 -21.43 29.83 -25.36
CA GLY A 37 -22.10 29.66 -26.66
C GLY A 37 -21.83 28.24 -27.19
N ARG A 38 -22.86 27.52 -27.63
CA ARG A 38 -22.70 26.17 -28.22
C ARG A 38 -22.40 26.29 -29.71
N GLY A 39 -21.16 26.02 -30.12
CA GLY A 39 -20.80 25.77 -31.51
C GLY A 39 -20.51 24.28 -31.72
N ARG A 40 -21.47 23.53 -32.29
CA ARG A 40 -21.35 22.08 -32.53
C ARG A 40 -21.27 21.83 -34.03
N GLY A 41 -20.05 21.83 -34.58
CA GLY A 41 -19.80 21.55 -36.00
C GLY A 41 -19.40 20.10 -36.22
N GLN A 42 -20.30 19.29 -36.81
CA GLN A 42 -19.97 18.02 -37.44
C GLN A 42 -20.43 18.08 -38.91
N LYS A 43 -19.53 17.79 -39.85
CA LYS A 43 -19.74 17.15 -41.16
C LYS A 43 -18.44 17.18 -41.97
N GLY A 44 -18.15 16.11 -42.72
CA GLY A 44 -16.99 16.06 -43.62
C GLY A 44 -16.37 14.67 -43.81
N GLN A 45 -17.07 13.77 -44.49
CA GLN A 45 -16.47 12.56 -45.08
C GLN A 45 -16.24 12.79 -46.59
N ALA A 46 -15.02 12.58 -47.08
CA ALA A 46 -14.65 12.15 -48.44
C ALA A 46 -13.10 12.00 -48.45
N ARG A 47 -12.49 10.82 -48.55
CA ARG A 47 -12.29 9.91 -49.72
C ARG A 47 -11.42 10.47 -50.88
N ALA A 48 -10.25 9.84 -51.00
CA ALA A 48 -9.61 9.32 -52.23
C ALA A 48 -8.62 10.19 -53.05
N ALA A 49 -7.82 9.45 -53.84
CA ALA A 49 -6.72 9.82 -54.74
C ALA A 49 -5.42 10.32 -54.07
N SER A 50 -4.30 9.58 -54.00
CA SER A 50 -3.54 8.80 -55.00
C SER A 50 -2.83 9.64 -56.06
N GLN A 51 -1.51 9.73 -55.97
CA GLN A 51 -0.64 9.98 -57.12
C GLN A 51 0.76 9.43 -56.83
N ALA A 52 1.18 8.47 -57.65
CA ALA A 52 2.56 8.00 -57.76
C ALA A 52 3.11 8.48 -59.10
N ALA A 53 4.37 8.88 -59.15
CA ALA A 53 5.05 9.22 -60.40
C ALA A 53 6.56 8.92 -60.28
N ALA A 54 6.99 7.90 -61.02
CA ALA A 54 8.36 7.80 -61.57
C ALA A 54 8.24 8.10 -63.09
N PRO A 55 9.33 8.36 -63.84
CA PRO A 55 10.07 7.21 -64.39
C PRO A 55 11.58 7.43 -64.72
N ALA A 56 12.21 6.34 -65.19
CA ALA A 56 13.23 6.28 -66.25
C ALA A 56 14.73 6.66 -65.99
N SER A 57 15.50 5.64 -65.60
CA SER A 57 16.68 5.06 -66.33
C SER A 57 17.82 5.93 -66.91
N ALA A 58 19.05 5.56 -66.53
CA ALA A 58 20.27 5.63 -67.36
C ALA A 58 21.17 4.39 -67.10
N SER A 59 22.02 4.01 -68.07
CA SER A 59 22.73 2.71 -68.10
C SER A 59 24.26 2.84 -68.11
N GLY A 60 24.95 1.86 -67.50
CA GLY A 60 26.27 1.39 -67.90
C GLY A 60 27.48 1.93 -67.12
N HIS A 61 28.19 1.06 -66.39
CA HIS A 61 29.48 0.46 -66.80
C HIS A 61 30.06 -0.42 -65.66
N ALA A 62 30.67 -1.55 -66.04
CA ALA A 62 31.49 -2.44 -65.19
C ALA A 62 33.00 -2.04 -65.34
N PRO A 63 34.03 -2.66 -64.70
CA PRO A 63 34.05 -4.01 -64.11
C PRO A 63 34.98 -4.20 -62.87
N ALA A 64 35.37 -5.47 -62.66
CA ALA A 64 36.53 -6.00 -61.93
C ALA A 64 36.33 -6.42 -60.46
N ALA A 65 36.82 -7.62 -60.16
CA ALA A 65 36.64 -8.35 -58.91
C ALA A 65 37.94 -8.43 -58.10
N LEU A 66 37.82 -8.62 -56.79
CA LEU A 66 38.84 -9.20 -55.91
C LEU A 66 38.14 -10.00 -54.80
N GLU A 67 38.29 -11.33 -54.83
CA GLU A 67 37.94 -12.23 -53.72
C GLU A 67 39.18 -12.52 -52.86
N VAL A 68 39.00 -12.56 -51.54
CA VAL A 68 39.90 -13.21 -50.55
C VAL A 68 39.06 -13.56 -49.29
N PRO A 69 39.46 -14.54 -48.44
CA PRO A 69 38.52 -15.58 -48.03
C PRO A 69 38.10 -15.60 -46.56
N VAL A 70 37.19 -16.53 -46.28
CA VAL A 70 36.73 -17.11 -44.99
C VAL A 70 37.78 -17.17 -43.85
N PRO A 71 37.36 -17.09 -42.56
CA PRO A 71 36.69 -18.24 -41.93
C PRO A 71 35.48 -17.92 -41.03
N ALA A 72 34.68 -18.97 -40.82
CA ALA A 72 33.62 -19.00 -39.83
C ALA A 72 34.18 -18.95 -38.39
N ALA A 73 33.50 -18.21 -37.52
CA ALA A 73 33.59 -18.36 -36.08
C ALA A 73 32.17 -18.44 -35.53
N GLU A 74 31.76 -19.64 -35.14
CA GLU A 74 30.47 -19.87 -34.47
C GLU A 74 30.49 -19.15 -33.11
N ALA A 75 29.82 -18.00 -33.04
CA ALA A 75 29.58 -17.32 -31.78
C ALA A 75 28.56 -18.12 -30.97
N ILE A 76 29.05 -19.12 -30.23
CA ILE A 76 28.26 -19.89 -29.26
C ILE A 76 27.75 -18.90 -28.20
N THR A 77 26.51 -18.44 -28.37
CA THR A 77 25.79 -17.66 -27.37
C THR A 77 25.48 -18.56 -26.18
N GLN A 78 26.39 -18.56 -25.20
CA GLN A 78 26.15 -19.23 -23.93
C GLN A 78 24.83 -18.72 -23.33
N PRO A 79 23.86 -19.60 -23.01
CA PRO A 79 22.66 -19.18 -22.28
C PRO A 79 23.07 -18.63 -20.92
N PRO A 80 22.33 -17.65 -20.35
CA PRO A 80 22.70 -17.01 -19.10
C PRO A 80 22.76 -18.04 -17.97
N SER A 81 23.98 -18.30 -17.48
CA SER A 81 24.23 -19.20 -16.37
C SER A 81 23.41 -18.76 -15.14
N PRO A 82 22.71 -19.66 -14.44
CA PRO A 82 21.79 -19.29 -13.37
C PRO A 82 22.57 -18.63 -12.22
N ALA A 83 22.36 -17.31 -12.06
CA ALA A 83 23.04 -16.53 -11.04
C ALA A 83 22.81 -17.13 -9.65
N THR A 84 23.89 -17.49 -8.97
CA THR A 84 23.84 -18.01 -7.61
C THR A 84 23.10 -17.01 -6.70
N PRO A 85 22.13 -17.48 -5.89
CA PRO A 85 21.32 -16.58 -5.08
C PRO A 85 22.19 -15.89 -4.03
N ARG A 86 22.46 -14.60 -4.25
CA ARG A 86 23.16 -13.74 -3.29
C ARG A 86 22.38 -13.72 -1.97
N PRO A 87 23.06 -13.77 -0.81
CA PRO A 87 22.38 -13.72 0.47
C PRO A 87 21.54 -12.43 0.59
N PRO A 88 20.32 -12.51 1.14
CA PRO A 88 19.41 -11.37 1.18
C PRO A 88 19.94 -10.28 2.12
N LYS A 89 19.66 -9.01 1.78
CA LYS A 89 20.07 -7.85 2.60
C LYS A 89 19.27 -7.70 3.90
N GLY A 90 18.23 -8.52 4.08
CA GLY A 90 17.24 -8.46 5.15
C GLY A 90 15.89 -8.98 4.68
N ALA A 91 14.84 -8.72 5.48
CA ALA A 91 13.48 -9.13 5.19
C ALA A 91 12.46 -7.96 5.21
N VAL A 92 11.47 -8.06 4.33
CA VAL A 92 10.21 -7.30 4.38
C VAL A 92 9.11 -8.25 4.88
N ILE A 93 8.43 -7.87 5.94
CA ILE A 93 7.45 -8.71 6.62
C ILE A 93 6.06 -8.08 6.47
N LEU A 94 5.17 -8.75 5.76
CA LEU A 94 3.80 -8.30 5.53
C LEU A 94 2.86 -8.93 6.56
N ALA A 95 2.17 -8.12 7.35
CA ALA A 95 1.00 -8.62 8.08
C ALA A 95 -0.19 -8.76 7.13
N ILE A 96 -0.92 -9.88 7.25
CA ILE A 96 -2.06 -10.22 6.39
C ILE A 96 -3.24 -10.63 7.26
N GLY A 97 -4.41 -10.04 7.04
CA GLY A 97 -5.65 -10.43 7.71
C GLY A 97 -6.58 -9.26 8.01
N LEU A 98 -7.77 -9.59 8.51
CA LEU A 98 -8.87 -8.64 8.69
C LEU A 98 -8.60 -7.54 9.74
N PRO A 99 -9.32 -6.41 9.69
CA PRO A 99 -9.48 -5.55 10.86
C PRO A 99 -9.95 -6.38 12.07
N GLY A 100 -9.47 -6.06 13.28
CA GLY A 100 -9.81 -6.85 14.48
C GLY A 100 -9.08 -8.20 14.65
N SER A 101 -8.39 -8.72 13.62
CA SER A 101 -7.67 -10.01 13.72
C SER A 101 -6.57 -10.03 14.79
N GLY A 102 -5.99 -8.87 15.10
CA GLY A 102 -4.98 -8.70 16.16
C GLY A 102 -3.61 -8.21 15.68
N LYS A 103 -3.42 -7.90 14.39
CA LYS A 103 -2.16 -7.35 13.81
C LYS A 103 -1.45 -6.34 14.73
N SER A 104 -2.12 -5.24 15.04
CA SER A 104 -1.57 -4.16 15.87
C SER A 104 -1.25 -4.59 17.31
N SER A 105 -1.97 -5.57 17.86
CA SER A 105 -1.69 -6.14 19.18
C SER A 105 -0.46 -7.08 19.15
N TRP A 106 -0.27 -7.83 18.07
CA TRP A 106 0.91 -8.67 17.84
C TRP A 106 2.17 -7.81 17.69
N PHE A 107 2.10 -6.73 16.89
CA PHE A 107 3.21 -5.78 16.77
C PHE A 107 3.59 -5.15 18.11
N LYS A 108 2.61 -4.68 18.90
CA LYS A 108 2.85 -4.13 20.24
C LYS A 108 3.51 -5.14 21.20
N ARG A 109 3.02 -6.38 21.26
CA ARG A 109 3.59 -7.44 22.13
C ARG A 109 5.03 -7.79 21.79
N ASN A 110 5.39 -7.69 20.51
CA ASN A 110 6.73 -8.01 20.02
C ASN A 110 7.65 -6.77 19.99
N ASN A 111 7.19 -5.62 20.54
CA ASN A 111 7.88 -4.34 20.53
C ASN A 111 8.29 -3.84 19.12
N ILE A 112 7.45 -4.13 18.11
CA ILE A 112 7.67 -3.77 16.70
C ILE A 112 6.89 -2.51 16.35
N THR A 113 7.57 -1.54 15.74
CA THR A 113 6.93 -0.38 15.07
C THR A 113 6.86 -0.62 13.56
N PRO A 114 5.69 -1.01 13.01
CA PRO A 114 5.53 -1.24 11.58
C PRO A 114 5.31 0.06 10.81
N LEU A 115 5.60 0.04 9.50
CA LEU A 115 5.04 0.97 8.54
C LEU A 115 3.54 0.64 8.40
N SER A 116 2.68 1.36 9.11
CA SER A 116 1.23 1.13 9.14
C SER A 116 0.47 2.12 8.28
N SER A 117 -0.44 1.63 7.42
CA SER A 117 -1.34 2.51 6.66
C SER A 117 -2.25 3.34 7.56
N ASP A 118 -2.56 2.87 8.78
CA ASP A 118 -3.37 3.59 9.77
C ASP A 118 -2.57 4.69 10.46
N MET A 119 -1.25 4.50 10.63
CA MET A 119 -0.35 5.55 11.13
C MET A 119 -0.24 6.68 10.11
N LEU A 120 -0.08 6.37 8.82
CA LEU A 120 -0.02 7.39 7.76
C LEU A 120 -1.33 8.17 7.63
N ARG A 121 -2.49 7.51 7.75
CA ARG A 121 -3.79 8.21 7.75
C ARG A 121 -3.87 9.26 8.86
N LYS A 122 -3.49 8.91 10.08
CA LYS A 122 -3.44 9.85 11.21
C LYS A 122 -2.46 11.01 10.97
N VAL A 123 -1.27 10.74 10.43
CA VAL A 123 -0.25 11.78 10.20
C VAL A 123 -0.62 12.73 9.04
N LEU A 124 -1.39 12.26 8.06
CA LEU A 124 -1.74 13.03 6.85
C LEU A 124 -3.10 13.74 6.94
N PHE A 125 -4.02 13.25 7.77
CA PHE A 125 -5.43 13.71 7.79
C PHE A 125 -6.01 13.87 9.20
N ASP A 126 -5.22 13.68 10.26
CA ASP A 126 -5.63 13.62 11.68
C ASP A 126 -6.68 12.54 12.03
N ASP A 127 -7.18 11.80 11.02
CA ASP A 127 -8.18 10.75 11.15
C ASP A 127 -7.69 9.40 10.59
N ALA A 128 -7.87 8.35 11.38
CA ALA A 128 -7.58 6.97 10.98
C ALA A 128 -8.68 6.33 10.11
N GLN A 129 -9.87 6.91 10.04
CA GLN A 129 -10.96 6.41 9.18
C GLN A 129 -10.84 6.85 7.73
N GLU A 130 -10.05 7.87 7.40
CA GLU A 130 -9.99 8.42 6.05
C GLU A 130 -9.68 7.34 4.98
N GLN A 131 -10.64 7.13 4.06
CA GLN A 131 -10.55 6.16 2.96
C GLN A 131 -10.64 6.80 1.57
N ARG A 132 -10.87 8.11 1.45
CA ARG A 132 -10.93 8.82 0.16
C ARG A 132 -9.57 8.87 -0.53
N PHE A 133 -8.49 8.91 0.25
CA PHE A 133 -7.11 9.08 -0.24
C PHE A 133 -6.26 7.80 -0.14
N GLN A 134 -6.87 6.63 -0.35
CA GLN A 134 -6.18 5.32 -0.25
C GLN A 134 -4.90 5.24 -1.09
N ASP A 135 -4.94 5.66 -2.36
CA ASP A 135 -3.77 5.61 -3.24
C ASP A 135 -2.62 6.50 -2.76
N LEU A 136 -2.92 7.66 -2.20
CA LEU A 136 -1.94 8.57 -1.61
C LEU A 136 -1.28 7.94 -0.37
N VAL A 137 -2.08 7.32 0.52
CA VAL A 137 -1.58 6.60 1.70
C VAL A 137 -0.67 5.44 1.29
N PHE A 138 -1.11 4.59 0.35
CA PHE A 138 -0.33 3.44 -0.09
C PHE A 138 0.90 3.83 -0.92
N SER A 139 0.85 4.93 -1.69
CA SER A 139 2.01 5.49 -2.39
C SER A 139 3.09 5.96 -1.40
N ASN A 140 2.69 6.74 -0.38
CA ASN A 140 3.61 7.15 0.69
C ASN A 140 4.16 5.96 1.47
N LEU A 141 3.34 4.96 1.77
CA LEU A 141 3.76 3.73 2.45
C LEU A 141 4.83 2.96 1.65
N ARG A 142 4.67 2.86 0.33
CA ARG A 142 5.69 2.29 -0.59
C ARG A 142 6.97 3.12 -0.60
N SER A 143 6.87 4.45 -0.64
CA SER A 143 8.02 5.36 -0.59
C SER A 143 8.81 5.25 0.72
N MET A 144 8.12 5.16 1.87
CA MET A 144 8.76 4.95 3.17
C MET A 144 9.45 3.58 3.26
N LEU A 145 8.83 2.52 2.71
CA LEU A 145 9.48 1.22 2.61
C LEU A 145 10.73 1.31 1.73
N LYS A 146 10.62 1.86 0.51
CA LYS A 146 11.72 2.07 -0.44
C LYS A 146 12.90 2.79 0.23
N ALA A 147 12.65 3.86 0.99
CA ALA A 147 13.68 4.58 1.72
C ALA A 147 14.40 3.69 2.76
N ARG A 148 13.68 2.83 3.49
CA ARG A 148 14.29 1.87 4.43
C ARG A 148 15.11 0.78 3.73
N LEU A 149 14.67 0.31 2.57
CA LEU A 149 15.41 -0.68 1.77
C LEU A 149 16.71 -0.10 1.18
N ILE A 150 16.66 1.16 0.71
CA ILE A 150 17.86 1.92 0.30
C ILE A 150 18.83 2.08 1.48
N ALA A 151 18.31 2.47 2.65
CA ALA A 151 19.07 2.62 3.89
C ALA A 151 19.47 1.28 4.57
N ARG A 152 19.39 0.16 3.84
CA ARG A 152 19.78 -1.20 4.27
C ARG A 152 19.24 -1.61 5.64
N ARG A 153 18.02 -1.19 6.02
CA ARG A 153 17.42 -1.59 7.30
C ARG A 153 17.05 -3.08 7.25
N PRO A 154 17.48 -3.92 8.21
CA PRO A 154 17.43 -5.38 8.06
C PRO A 154 16.01 -5.96 8.18
N LEU A 155 15.13 -5.36 8.99
CA LEU A 155 13.74 -5.78 9.17
C LEU A 155 12.78 -4.63 8.88
N ASN A 156 11.75 -4.91 8.09
CA ASN A 156 10.79 -3.92 7.59
C ASN A 156 9.38 -4.48 7.65
N TYR A 157 8.63 -4.14 8.69
CA TYR A 157 7.25 -4.61 8.87
C TYR A 157 6.26 -3.67 8.20
N VAL A 158 5.30 -4.21 7.46
CA VAL A 158 4.21 -3.47 6.81
C VAL A 158 2.87 -3.90 7.43
N ASP A 159 2.17 -2.94 8.04
CA ASP A 159 0.85 -3.13 8.67
C ASP A 159 -0.25 -2.55 7.77
N ALA A 160 -0.81 -3.45 6.97
CA ALA A 160 -2.02 -3.24 6.18
C ALA A 160 -2.86 -4.53 6.24
N THR A 161 -3.98 -4.58 5.54
CA THR A 161 -4.83 -5.78 5.49
C THR A 161 -4.31 -6.84 4.52
N ASN A 162 -3.71 -6.40 3.38
CA ASN A 162 -3.02 -7.25 2.39
C ASN A 162 -3.82 -8.51 1.98
N LEU A 163 -5.12 -8.32 1.73
CA LEU A 163 -6.12 -9.40 1.68
C LEU A 163 -5.94 -10.30 0.46
N THR A 164 -5.65 -9.69 -0.69
CA THR A 164 -5.57 -10.37 -1.99
C THR A 164 -4.11 -10.57 -2.44
N PRO A 165 -3.81 -11.59 -3.26
CA PRO A 165 -2.48 -11.75 -3.85
C PRO A 165 -2.05 -10.55 -4.70
N HIS A 166 -3.00 -9.89 -5.37
CA HIS A 166 -2.75 -8.69 -6.17
C HIS A 166 -2.24 -7.50 -5.32
N GLU A 167 -2.82 -7.25 -4.14
CA GLU A 167 -2.28 -6.26 -3.20
C GLU A 167 -0.84 -6.60 -2.80
N ARG A 168 -0.58 -7.89 -2.53
CA ARG A 168 0.72 -8.41 -2.05
C ARG A 168 1.82 -8.40 -3.12
N ALA A 169 1.47 -8.64 -4.38
CA ALA A 169 2.42 -8.65 -5.50
C ALA A 169 3.25 -7.35 -5.59
N SER A 170 2.62 -6.19 -5.33
CA SER A 170 3.32 -4.89 -5.34
C SER A 170 4.41 -4.79 -4.26
N TRP A 171 4.16 -5.34 -3.07
CA TRP A 171 5.12 -5.40 -1.97
C TRP A 171 6.21 -6.42 -2.21
N VAL A 172 5.85 -7.61 -2.71
CA VAL A 172 6.82 -8.67 -3.03
C VAL A 172 7.79 -8.19 -4.09
N LYS A 173 7.29 -7.59 -5.17
CA LYS A 173 8.15 -7.01 -6.22
C LYS A 173 9.09 -5.95 -5.66
N LEU A 174 8.57 -4.98 -4.89
CA LEU A 174 9.39 -3.92 -4.30
C LEU A 174 10.50 -4.47 -3.38
N ALA A 175 10.23 -5.52 -2.60
CA ALA A 175 11.25 -6.15 -1.76
C ALA A 175 12.31 -6.89 -2.60
N LYS A 176 11.88 -7.72 -3.57
CA LYS A 176 12.77 -8.48 -4.46
C LYS A 176 13.66 -7.59 -5.33
N ASP A 177 13.10 -6.52 -5.90
CA ASP A 177 13.84 -5.53 -6.71
C ASP A 177 15.02 -4.90 -5.93
N TYR A 178 14.92 -4.82 -4.59
CA TYR A 178 15.98 -4.33 -3.72
C TYR A 178 16.91 -5.41 -3.14
N GLY A 179 16.66 -6.70 -3.43
CA GLY A 179 17.44 -7.82 -2.88
C GLY A 179 17.11 -8.17 -1.44
N TYR A 180 15.84 -8.04 -1.05
CA TYR A 180 15.29 -8.45 0.24
C TYR A 180 14.43 -9.71 0.10
N GLU A 181 14.43 -10.53 1.15
CA GLU A 181 13.41 -11.57 1.33
C GLU A 181 12.04 -10.97 1.67
N VAL A 182 11.00 -11.76 1.45
CA VAL A 182 9.62 -11.39 1.77
C VAL A 182 9.00 -12.45 2.66
N GLN A 183 8.49 -12.06 3.81
CA GLN A 183 7.88 -12.97 4.78
C GLN A 183 6.44 -12.52 5.08
N ALA A 184 5.57 -13.47 5.38
CA ALA A 184 4.19 -13.22 5.74
C ALA A 184 3.94 -13.54 7.22
N VAL A 185 3.17 -12.68 7.90
CA VAL A 185 2.50 -13.00 9.16
C VAL A 185 1.00 -13.00 8.90
N TYR A 186 0.44 -14.20 8.71
CA TYR A 186 -0.96 -14.42 8.37
C TYR A 186 -1.79 -14.61 9.64
N PHE A 187 -2.78 -13.75 9.85
CA PHE A 187 -3.69 -13.79 10.98
C PHE A 187 -4.93 -14.61 10.63
N ASP A 188 -4.82 -15.92 10.83
CA ASP A 188 -5.86 -16.92 10.61
C ASP A 188 -6.87 -16.89 11.76
N VAL A 189 -7.73 -15.87 11.73
CA VAL A 189 -8.70 -15.55 12.79
C VAL A 189 -10.12 -15.54 12.20
N PRO A 190 -11.06 -16.30 12.76
CA PRO A 190 -12.44 -16.34 12.28
C PRO A 190 -13.07 -14.95 12.18
N LEU A 191 -13.91 -14.75 11.16
CA LEU A 191 -14.60 -13.47 10.92
C LEU A 191 -15.42 -13.03 12.14
N GLU A 192 -16.17 -13.93 12.77
CA GLU A 192 -17.03 -13.58 13.91
C GLU A 192 -16.21 -13.03 15.11
N VAL A 193 -15.02 -13.58 15.37
CA VAL A 193 -14.08 -13.04 16.37
C VAL A 193 -13.53 -11.67 15.95
N CYS A 194 -13.33 -11.45 14.65
CA CYS A 194 -12.93 -10.14 14.13
C CYS A 194 -14.05 -9.11 14.25
N LEU A 195 -15.31 -9.50 14.01
CA LEU A 195 -16.50 -8.65 14.17
C LEU A 195 -16.75 -8.27 15.64
N GLU A 196 -16.72 -9.24 16.55
CA GLU A 196 -16.84 -9.00 18.00
C GLU A 196 -15.81 -7.97 18.48
N ARG A 197 -14.54 -8.15 18.08
CA ARG A 197 -13.47 -7.21 18.41
C ARG A 197 -13.63 -5.86 17.74
N ASN A 198 -14.11 -5.81 16.50
CA ASN A 198 -14.32 -4.58 15.74
C ASN A 198 -15.41 -3.71 16.37
N ARG A 199 -16.50 -4.30 16.87
CA ARG A 199 -17.57 -3.59 17.61
C ARG A 199 -17.07 -2.91 18.89
N ARG A 200 -15.97 -3.39 19.50
CA ARG A 200 -15.35 -2.81 20.72
C ARG A 200 -14.27 -1.75 20.44
N ARG A 201 -14.04 -1.36 19.18
CA ARG A 201 -13.01 -0.36 18.81
C ARG A 201 -13.64 1.00 18.53
N GLN A 202 -12.99 2.07 18.97
CA GLN A 202 -13.27 3.45 18.52
C GLN A 202 -13.21 3.57 16.98
N ARG A 203 -12.35 2.78 16.34
CA ARG A 203 -12.38 2.57 14.89
C ARG A 203 -13.37 1.48 14.54
N PHE A 204 -14.59 1.89 14.21
CA PHE A 204 -15.62 1.04 13.63
C PHE A 204 -15.40 0.86 12.12
N VAL A 205 -15.63 -0.36 11.63
CA VAL A 205 -15.73 -0.69 10.21
C VAL A 205 -17.04 -1.45 10.05
N ASP A 206 -17.89 -1.05 9.10
CA ASP A 206 -19.21 -1.67 8.93
C ASP A 206 -19.13 -3.18 8.73
N GLU A 207 -20.13 -3.90 9.26
CA GLU A 207 -20.16 -5.36 9.22
C GLU A 207 -20.20 -5.90 7.78
N ASP A 208 -20.92 -5.23 6.88
CA ASP A 208 -20.92 -5.57 5.45
C ASP A 208 -19.55 -5.37 4.79
N VAL A 209 -18.81 -4.33 5.18
CA VAL A 209 -17.45 -4.08 4.68
C VAL A 209 -16.52 -5.17 5.22
N MET A 210 -16.64 -5.54 6.49
CA MET A 210 -15.91 -6.66 7.10
C MET A 210 -16.20 -8.00 6.41
N ARG A 211 -17.47 -8.30 6.11
CA ARG A 211 -17.89 -9.51 5.36
C ARG A 211 -17.33 -9.51 3.93
N ARG A 212 -17.32 -8.36 3.24
CA ARG A 212 -16.67 -8.18 1.91
C ARG A 212 -15.14 -8.25 1.96
N MET A 213 -14.50 -7.88 3.07
CA MET A 213 -13.06 -8.07 3.26
C MET A 213 -12.72 -9.54 3.52
N ALA A 214 -13.57 -10.26 4.26
CA ALA A 214 -13.39 -11.69 4.52
C ALA A 214 -13.49 -12.55 3.25
N SER A 215 -14.45 -12.29 2.36
CA SER A 215 -14.55 -13.03 1.09
C SER A 215 -13.37 -12.77 0.14
N LYS A 216 -12.69 -11.62 0.26
CA LYS A 216 -11.46 -11.29 -0.47
C LYS A 216 -10.19 -11.86 0.16
N LEU A 217 -10.21 -12.24 1.44
CA LEU A 217 -9.02 -12.74 2.12
C LEU A 217 -8.59 -14.09 1.53
N LYS A 218 -7.39 -14.12 0.94
CA LYS A 218 -6.71 -15.34 0.52
C LYS A 218 -5.47 -15.55 1.38
N PRO A 219 -5.24 -16.74 1.95
CA PRO A 219 -3.98 -17.07 2.61
C PRO A 219 -2.78 -16.77 1.69
N PRO A 220 -1.62 -16.37 2.24
CA PRO A 220 -0.39 -16.22 1.45
C PRO A 220 0.14 -17.59 1.02
N THR A 221 0.62 -17.68 -0.22
CA THR A 221 1.29 -18.88 -0.76
C THR A 221 2.76 -18.61 -1.09
N PHE A 222 3.61 -19.64 -1.08
CA PHE A 222 5.02 -19.50 -1.45
C PHE A 222 5.21 -19.09 -2.93
N GLU A 223 4.26 -19.45 -3.80
CA GLU A 223 4.22 -19.06 -5.23
C GLU A 223 4.19 -17.53 -5.44
N GLU A 224 3.55 -16.78 -4.53
CA GLU A 224 3.58 -15.31 -4.58
C GLU A 224 5.00 -14.75 -4.39
N GLY A 225 5.93 -15.55 -3.84
CA GLY A 225 7.32 -15.18 -3.61
C GLY A 225 7.69 -14.90 -2.16
N PHE A 226 6.92 -15.41 -1.20
CA PHE A 226 7.30 -15.41 0.21
C PHE A 226 8.35 -16.49 0.50
N SER A 227 9.41 -16.17 1.25
CA SER A 227 10.40 -17.15 1.76
C SER A 227 9.91 -17.85 3.03
N LYS A 228 9.04 -17.19 3.82
CA LYS A 228 8.48 -17.72 5.07
C LYS A 228 7.06 -17.24 5.30
N VAL A 229 6.18 -18.15 5.71
CA VAL A 229 4.82 -17.84 6.16
C VAL A 229 4.67 -18.24 7.63
N THR A 230 4.33 -17.28 8.49
CA THR A 230 4.05 -17.50 9.91
C THR A 230 2.55 -17.33 10.15
N VAL A 231 1.88 -18.36 10.67
CA VAL A 231 0.42 -18.32 10.92
C VAL A 231 0.15 -18.02 12.38
N VAL A 232 -0.67 -16.99 12.63
CA VAL A 232 -1.11 -16.55 13.96
C VAL A 232 -2.59 -16.86 14.12
N ARG A 233 -2.92 -17.79 15.01
CA ARG A 233 -4.29 -18.20 15.36
C ARG A 233 -4.69 -17.65 16.72
N VAL A 234 -5.99 -17.53 16.96
CA VAL A 234 -6.51 -17.34 18.33
C VAL A 234 -6.46 -18.68 19.02
N LYS A 235 -5.89 -18.73 20.23
CA LYS A 235 -5.98 -19.90 21.10
C LYS A 235 -7.46 -20.14 21.41
N LYS A 236 -8.05 -21.21 20.87
CA LYS A 236 -9.33 -21.70 21.39
C LYS A 236 -9.11 -21.99 22.88
N LYS A 237 -10.05 -21.55 23.71
CA LYS A 237 -10.18 -22.12 25.04
C LYS A 237 -10.83 -23.47 24.76
N ASP A 238 -10.04 -24.54 24.77
CA ASP A 238 -10.61 -25.88 24.61
C ASP A 238 -11.55 -26.10 25.80
N ASP A 239 -12.81 -26.42 25.51
CA ASP A 239 -13.78 -26.73 26.55
C ASP A 239 -13.30 -28.01 27.24
N GLN A 240 -12.81 -27.88 28.48
CA GLN A 240 -12.58 -29.00 29.38
C GLN A 240 -13.95 -29.53 29.82
N ALA A 241 -14.55 -30.31 28.93
CA ALA A 241 -15.82 -31.01 29.12
C ALA A 241 -15.64 -32.49 28.76
N ALA A 242 -14.74 -33.16 29.48
CA ALA A 242 -14.55 -34.62 29.45
C ALA A 242 -13.81 -35.11 30.70
N SER A 243 -14.49 -35.10 31.85
CA SER A 243 -14.34 -36.10 32.91
C SER A 243 -15.56 -36.11 33.81
#